data_AF-A0A382YCS4-F1
#
_entry.id   AF-A0A382YCS4-F1
#
_cell.length_a   1.000
_cell.length_b   1.000
_cell.length_c   1.000
_cell.angle_alpha   90.00
_cell.angle_beta   90.00
_cell.angle_gamma   90.00
#
_symmetry.space_group_name_H-M   'P 1'
#
loop_
_entity.id
_entity.type
_entity.pdbx_description
1 polymer ?
#
loop_
_entity_poly.entity_id
_entity_poly.type
_entity_poly.pdbx_seq_one_letter_code
_entity_poly.pdbx_strand_id
1 'polypeptide(L)'
;MQSRRNFFKFIKGFFALIFTMQYSSPKAAIPRPFHHLEDGTFQNLPGSPTREILTNRSHSNFFRFFYKGIIKKEMFDQKEVPDNIPVSHALSQQEAIREFNLNKEKASITWLGHASF
;
A
#
# COMPACT_ATOMS: atom_id res chain seq x y z
N MET A 1 -34.33 42.09 -36.20
CA MET A 1 -32.89 41.79 -36.00
C MET A 1 -32.47 41.72 -34.53
N GLN A 2 -33.08 42.51 -33.63
CA GLN A 2 -32.73 42.56 -32.20
C GLN A 2 -33.00 41.26 -31.42
N SER A 3 -34.10 40.55 -31.71
CA SER A 3 -34.42 39.26 -31.05
C SER A 3 -33.40 38.15 -31.35
N ARG A 4 -32.92 38.06 -32.61
CA ARG A 4 -31.87 37.10 -33.01
C ARG A 4 -30.56 37.37 -32.27
N ARG A 5 -30.18 38.64 -32.09
CA ARG A 5 -28.97 39.03 -31.34
C ARG A 5 -29.08 38.67 -29.85
N ASN A 6 -30.28 38.81 -29.27
CA ASN A 6 -30.53 38.43 -27.88
C ASN A 6 -30.54 36.90 -27.70
N PHE A 7 -31.05 36.15 -28.67
CA PHE A 7 -31.01 34.68 -28.69
C PHE A 7 -29.58 34.13 -28.71
N PHE A 8 -28.70 34.68 -29.56
CA PHE A 8 -27.29 34.28 -29.58
C PHE A 8 -26.54 34.63 -28.29
N LYS A 9 -26.90 35.73 -27.62
CA LYS A 9 -26.33 36.07 -26.30
C LYS A 9 -26.77 35.07 -25.23
N PHE A 10 -28.03 34.68 -25.24
CA PHE A 10 -28.57 33.67 -24.34
C PHE A 10 -27.87 32.31 -24.55
N ILE A 11 -27.74 31.86 -25.80
CA ILE A 11 -27.04 30.62 -26.15
C ILE A 11 -25.58 30.64 -25.68
N LYS A 12 -24.86 31.74 -25.92
CA LYS A 12 -23.46 31.86 -25.46
C LYS A 12 -23.35 31.82 -23.94
N GLY A 13 -24.26 32.48 -23.22
CA GLY A 13 -24.31 32.43 -21.76
C GLY A 13 -24.62 31.02 -21.23
N PHE A 14 -25.54 30.31 -21.90
CA PHE A 14 -25.90 28.93 -21.55
C PHE A 14 -24.72 27.96 -21.73
N PHE A 15 -24.00 28.03 -22.85
CA PHE A 15 -22.81 27.20 -23.07
C PHE A 15 -21.66 27.55 -22.12
N ALA A 16 -21.47 28.84 -21.79
CA ALA A 16 -20.48 29.24 -20.79
C ALA A 16 -20.79 28.67 -19.40
N LEU A 17 -22.07 28.64 -19.01
CA LEU A 17 -22.51 28.05 -17.74
C LEU A 17 -22.31 26.52 -17.69
N ILE A 18 -22.60 25.80 -18.78
CA ILE A 18 -22.32 24.36 -18.86
C ILE A 18 -20.82 24.08 -18.75
N PHE A 19 -20.00 24.89 -19.42
CA PHE A 19 -18.55 24.73 -19.40
C PHE A 19 -17.98 24.93 -17.99
N THR A 20 -18.44 25.92 -17.21
CA THR A 20 -17.98 26.12 -15.84
C THR A 20 -18.39 25.00 -14.89
N MET A 21 -19.55 24.37 -15.10
CA MET A 21 -20.00 23.23 -14.28
C MET A 21 -19.13 21.98 -14.47
N GLN A 22 -18.52 21.77 -15.65
CA GLN A 22 -17.65 20.60 -15.89
C GLN A 22 -16.34 20.66 -15.07
N TYR A 23 -15.83 21.84 -14.77
CA TYR A 23 -14.61 22.01 -13.96
C TYR A 23 -14.86 21.92 -12.45
N SER A 24 -16.11 22.03 -12.01
CA SER A 24 -16.48 22.03 -10.58
C SER A 24 -16.99 20.69 -10.08
N SER A 25 -16.85 19.60 -10.85
CA SER A 25 -17.25 18.27 -10.37
C SER A 25 -16.42 17.92 -9.12
N PRO A 26 -17.02 17.87 -7.92
CA PRO A 26 -16.31 17.34 -6.77
C PRO A 26 -16.01 15.87 -7.11
N LYS A 27 -14.73 15.50 -7.13
CA LYS A 27 -14.36 14.09 -7.13
C LYS A 27 -15.06 13.49 -5.92
N ALA A 28 -16.06 12.64 -6.15
CA ALA A 28 -16.77 11.97 -5.08
C ALA A 28 -15.70 11.29 -4.20
N ALA A 29 -15.54 11.80 -2.97
CA ALA A 29 -14.64 11.24 -1.99
C ALA A 29 -15.26 9.92 -1.54
N ILE A 30 -15.06 8.86 -2.32
CA ILE A 30 -15.25 7.51 -1.84
C ILE A 30 -14.36 7.43 -0.59
N PRO A 31 -14.90 7.07 0.59
CA PRO A 31 -14.08 6.98 1.79
C PRO A 31 -12.99 5.95 1.52
N ARG A 32 -11.77 6.42 1.25
CA ARG A 32 -10.63 5.54 1.02
C ARG A 32 -10.17 5.00 2.37
N PRO A 33 -9.75 3.74 2.44
CA PRO A 33 -9.07 3.26 3.64
C PRO A 33 -7.88 4.17 3.99
N PHE A 34 -7.58 4.31 5.27
CA PHE A 34 -6.53 5.22 5.78
C PHE A 34 -5.16 5.08 5.09
N HIS A 35 -4.85 3.89 4.59
CA HIS A 35 -3.59 3.60 3.93
C HIS A 35 -3.50 4.10 2.49
N HIS A 36 -4.53 4.75 1.93
CA HIS A 36 -4.49 5.36 0.60
C HIS A 36 -4.38 6.88 0.67
N LEU A 37 -3.36 7.43 0.04
CA LEU A 37 -3.14 8.88 -0.07
C LEU A 37 -3.89 9.46 -1.28
N GLU A 38 -4.07 10.79 -1.27
CA GLU A 38 -4.80 11.51 -2.32
C GLU A 38 -4.09 11.43 -3.68
N ASP A 39 -2.75 11.37 -3.67
CA ASP A 39 -1.88 11.21 -4.83
C ASP A 39 -1.84 9.78 -5.39
N GLY A 40 -2.57 8.85 -4.77
CA GLY A 40 -2.61 7.43 -5.15
C GLY A 40 -1.49 6.58 -4.56
N THR A 41 -0.63 7.16 -3.72
CA THR A 41 0.38 6.41 -2.97
C THR A 41 -0.21 5.78 -1.70
N PHE A 42 0.60 5.02 -0.96
CA PHE A 42 0.17 4.27 0.21
C PHE A 42 0.93 4.71 1.47
N GLN A 43 0.24 4.72 2.61
CA GLN A 43 0.83 4.98 3.93
C GLN A 43 0.53 3.86 4.92
N ASN A 44 1.43 3.66 5.89
CA ASN A 44 1.23 2.68 6.96
C ASN A 44 0.15 3.15 7.94
N LEU A 45 -0.58 2.21 8.54
CA LEU A 45 -1.56 2.47 9.60
C LEU A 45 -0.89 3.09 10.84
N PRO A 46 -1.62 3.91 11.64
CA PRO A 46 -1.08 4.45 12.89
C PRO A 46 -0.69 3.30 13.82
N GLY A 47 0.50 3.38 14.44
CA GLY A 47 1.04 2.31 15.28
C GLY A 47 1.76 1.19 14.50
N SER A 48 1.82 1.26 13.17
CA SER A 48 2.68 0.36 12.40
C SER A 48 4.14 0.59 12.77
N PRO A 49 4.98 -0.47 12.77
CA PRO A 49 6.41 -0.33 12.99
C PRO A 49 6.99 0.65 11.97
N THR A 50 7.59 1.73 12.45
CA THR A 50 8.38 2.61 11.60
C THR A 50 9.67 1.88 11.26
N ARG A 51 9.96 1.73 9.97
CA ARG A 51 11.30 1.33 9.58
C ARG A 51 12.23 2.43 10.07
N GLU A 52 13.13 2.12 11.00
CA GLU A 52 14.24 3.03 11.31
C GLU A 52 15.08 3.19 10.05
N ILE A 53 14.80 4.23 9.27
CA ILE A 53 15.63 4.65 8.15
C ILE A 53 16.85 5.37 8.75
N LEU A 54 17.72 4.60 9.40
CA LEU A 54 19.00 5.10 9.86
C LEU A 54 19.97 4.98 8.68
N THR A 55 19.99 6.06 7.89
CA THR A 55 20.88 6.36 6.76
C THR A 55 20.64 5.59 5.47
N ASN A 56 20.56 6.32 4.35
CA ASN A 56 20.38 5.85 2.97
C ASN A 56 21.52 4.94 2.43
N ARG A 57 22.39 4.39 3.28
CA ARG A 57 23.48 3.52 2.81
C ARG A 57 23.02 2.06 2.84
N SER A 58 22.55 1.58 1.69
CA SER A 58 22.15 0.18 1.44
C SER A 58 23.07 -0.86 2.09
N HIS A 59 24.40 -0.65 2.06
CA HIS A 59 25.38 -1.61 2.59
C HIS A 59 25.35 -1.76 4.12
N SER A 60 25.04 -0.72 4.91
CA SER A 60 24.99 -0.84 6.37
C SER A 60 23.82 -1.70 6.84
N ASN A 61 22.71 -1.69 6.09
CA ASN A 61 21.54 -2.52 6.35
C ASN A 61 21.82 -4.00 6.11
N PHE A 62 22.64 -4.35 5.10
CA PHE A 62 23.04 -5.73 4.84
C PHE A 62 23.90 -6.30 5.98
N PHE A 63 24.95 -5.60 6.40
CA PHE A 63 25.79 -6.05 7.51
C PHE A 63 25.01 -6.14 8.82
N ARG A 64 24.06 -5.22 9.07
CA ARG A 64 23.19 -5.28 10.24
C ARG A 64 22.27 -6.50 10.21
N PHE A 65 21.66 -6.80 9.06
CA PHE A 65 20.85 -8.00 8.87
C PHE A 65 21.69 -9.26 9.10
N PHE A 66 22.87 -9.35 8.48
CA PHE A 66 23.76 -10.50 8.64
C PHE A 66 24.20 -10.68 10.11
N TYR A 67 24.63 -9.59 10.76
CA TYR A 67 25.06 -9.63 12.15
C TYR A 67 23.92 -10.02 13.11
N LYS A 68 22.73 -9.42 12.96
CA LYS A 68 21.59 -9.72 13.85
C LYS A 68 20.95 -11.08 13.56
N GLY A 69 20.78 -11.41 12.28
CA GLY A 69 20.05 -12.60 11.84
C GLY A 69 20.87 -13.87 11.87
N ILE A 70 22.19 -13.78 11.64
CA ILE A 70 23.08 -14.94 11.56
C ILE A 70 24.02 -14.97 12.77
N ILE A 71 24.84 -13.93 12.98
CA ILE A 71 25.86 -13.98 14.04
C ILE A 71 25.25 -13.97 15.44
N LYS A 72 24.37 -13.01 15.73
CA LYS A 72 23.73 -12.84 17.05
C LYS A 72 22.79 -14.00 17.41
N LYS A 73 22.10 -14.55 16.41
CA LYS A 73 21.25 -15.73 16.52
C LYS A 73 22.06 -17.02 16.72
N GLU A 74 22.96 -17.33 15.79
CA GLU A 74 23.63 -18.65 15.73
C GLU A 74 24.82 -18.76 16.70
N MET A 75 25.55 -17.67 17.00
CA MET A 75 26.72 -17.72 17.89
C MET A 75 26.42 -17.35 19.34
N PHE A 76 25.42 -16.51 19.58
CA PHE A 76 25.17 -15.93 20.91
C PHE A 76 23.80 -16.30 21.50
N ASP A 77 22.97 -17.04 20.76
CA ASP A 77 21.60 -17.44 21.13
C ASP A 77 20.70 -16.25 21.54
N GLN A 78 21.05 -15.04 21.09
CA GLN A 78 20.32 -13.81 21.37
C GLN A 78 19.35 -13.52 20.23
N LYS A 79 18.24 -14.26 20.19
CA LYS A 79 17.18 -14.02 19.21
C LYS A 79 16.47 -12.70 19.54
N GLU A 80 16.38 -11.83 18.53
CA GLU A 80 15.46 -10.68 18.57
C GLU A 80 14.02 -11.09 18.20
N VAL A 81 13.84 -12.34 17.75
CA VAL A 81 12.53 -12.95 17.49
C VAL A 81 12.09 -13.72 18.74
N PRO A 82 10.83 -13.58 19.20
CA PRO A 82 10.33 -14.33 20.36
C PRO A 82 10.46 -15.85 20.14
N ASP A 83 10.88 -16.58 21.18
CA ASP A 83 10.98 -18.05 21.11
C ASP A 83 9.63 -18.74 20.97
N ASN A 84 8.55 -18.07 21.40
CA ASN A 84 7.21 -18.61 21.36
C ASN A 84 6.34 -17.79 20.40
N ILE A 85 6.40 -18.13 19.12
CA ILE A 85 5.37 -17.71 18.17
C ILE A 85 4.19 -18.65 18.38
N PRO A 86 2.97 -18.14 18.69
CA PRO A 86 1.81 -18.99 18.85
C PRO A 86 1.62 -19.86 17.61
N VAL A 87 1.32 -21.15 17.80
CA VAL A 87 1.13 -22.10 16.69
C VAL A 87 0.05 -21.62 15.73
N SER A 88 -0.95 -20.88 16.22
CA SER A 88 -2.00 -20.25 15.40
C SER A 88 -1.52 -19.11 14.51
N HIS A 89 -0.31 -18.58 14.73
CA HIS A 89 0.28 -17.46 13.99
C HIS A 89 1.41 -17.90 13.06
N ALA A 90 1.76 -19.19 13.07
CA ALA A 90 2.79 -19.78 12.23
C ALA A 90 2.18 -20.87 11.35
N LEU A 91 2.55 -20.88 10.07
CA LEU A 91 2.12 -21.91 9.14
C LEU A 91 3.28 -22.88 8.90
N SER A 92 3.00 -24.19 8.91
CA SER A 92 4.05 -25.18 8.64
C SER A 92 4.52 -25.09 7.19
N GLN A 93 5.77 -25.44 6.92
CA GLN A 93 6.31 -25.42 5.55
C GLN A 93 5.49 -26.32 4.61
N GLN A 94 5.06 -27.49 5.09
CA GLN A 94 4.26 -28.43 4.32
C GLN A 94 2.90 -27.83 3.95
N GLU A 95 2.26 -27.14 4.89
CA GLU A 95 0.99 -26.46 4.66
C GLU A 95 1.14 -25.29 3.69
N ALA A 96 2.24 -24.52 3.79
CA ALA A 96 2.50 -23.39 2.89
C ALA A 96 2.64 -23.87 1.44
N ILE A 97 3.41 -24.94 1.23
CA ILE A 97 3.59 -25.56 -0.09
C ILE A 97 2.26 -26.12 -0.61
N ARG A 98 1.46 -26.75 0.25
CA ARG A 98 0.14 -27.27 -0.13
C ARG A 98 -0.79 -26.15 -0.58
N GLU A 99 -0.95 -25.10 0.23
CA GLU A 99 -1.81 -23.96 -0.09
C GLU A 99 -1.35 -23.21 -1.35
N PHE A 100 -0.04 -23.00 -1.51
CA PHE A 100 0.52 -22.43 -2.73
C PHE A 100 0.15 -23.25 -3.97
N ASN A 101 0.24 -24.59 -3.88
CA ASN A 101 -0.10 -25.46 -4.98
C ASN A 101 -1.60 -25.55 -5.28
N LEU A 102 -2.46 -25.29 -4.29
CA LEU A 102 -3.91 -25.25 -4.46
C LEU A 102 -4.37 -23.96 -5.17
N ASN A 103 -3.60 -22.87 -5.04
CA ASN A 103 -3.97 -21.54 -5.55
C ASN A 103 -3.21 -21.17 -6.85
N LYS A 104 -3.25 -22.05 -7.86
CA LYS A 104 -2.58 -21.88 -9.18
C LYS A 104 -3.41 -21.11 -10.23
N GLU A 105 -4.56 -20.58 -9.85
CA GLU A 105 -5.39 -19.73 -10.71
C GLU A 105 -4.58 -18.53 -11.25
N LYS A 106 -4.90 -18.03 -12.45
CA LYS A 106 -4.11 -17.00 -13.15
C LYS A 106 -3.94 -15.68 -12.38
N ALA A 107 -4.77 -15.44 -11.36
CA ALA A 107 -4.67 -14.28 -10.48
C ALA A 107 -4.88 -14.72 -9.03
N SER A 108 -3.84 -15.25 -8.39
CA SER A 108 -3.81 -15.49 -6.95
C SER A 108 -2.96 -14.43 -6.25
N ILE A 109 -3.50 -13.90 -5.15
CA ILE A 109 -2.74 -13.07 -4.22
C ILE A 109 -2.18 -14.01 -3.16
N THR A 110 -0.89 -14.33 -3.26
CA THR A 110 -0.20 -15.08 -2.20
C THR A 110 0.38 -14.09 -1.19
N TRP A 111 0.09 -14.29 0.09
CA TRP A 111 0.73 -13.56 1.17
C TRP A 111 1.99 -14.33 1.57
N LEU A 112 3.12 -13.99 0.96
CA LEU A 112 4.42 -14.35 1.51
C LEU A 112 4.66 -13.43 2.70
N GLY A 113 4.31 -13.89 3.90
CA GLY A 113 4.54 -13.14 5.12
C GLY A 113 5.99 -12.71 5.23
N HIS A 114 6.21 -11.53 5.82
CA HIS A 114 7.50 -10.84 6.02
C HIS A 114 8.56 -11.67 6.82
N ALA A 115 8.21 -12.88 7.22
CA ALA A 115 8.93 -13.77 8.11
C ALA A 115 8.82 -15.22 7.62
N SER A 116 9.02 -15.45 6.32
CA SER A 116 9.32 -16.79 5.80
C SER A 116 10.76 -17.11 6.23
N PHE A 117 10.94 -17.84 7.33
CA PHE A 117 12.25 -18.24 7.87
C PHE A 117 12.70 -19.59 7.32
#